data_AF-A0A7M3ZV70-F1
#
_entry.id   AF-A0A7M3ZV70-F1
#
_cell.length_a   1.000
_cell.length_b   1.000
_cell.length_c   1.000
_cell.angle_alpha   90.00
_cell.angle_beta   90.00
_cell.angle_gamma   90.00
#
_symmetry.space_group_name_H-M   'P 1'
#
loop_
_entity.id
_entity.type
_entity.pdbx_description
1 polymer ?
#
loop_
_entity_poly.entity_id
_entity_poly.type
_entity_poly.pdbx_seq_one_letter_code
_entity_poly.pdbx_strand_id
1 'polypeptide(L)'
;MSSRPGRAVFCVLALLAMGLSPLVVPAAAHDSILLSVDVQHAVLEPGQSLNITLTVENNGSSIEDYNITVDDAGLASPWTVIVVDATLENVFPTWTKNATVVVRLAEGATVADSGSFTINVTEPDSGAVSVLTVPA
;
A
#
# COMPACT_ATOMS: atom_id res chain seq x y z
N MET A 1 20.92 -33.01 -41.07
CA MET A 1 21.66 -31.97 -40.34
C MET A 1 20.68 -31.01 -39.68
N SER A 2 20.83 -30.83 -38.36
CA SER A 2 20.49 -29.65 -37.55
C SER A 2 19.08 -29.00 -37.64
N SER A 3 18.13 -29.46 -36.81
CA SER A 3 16.97 -28.64 -36.37
C SER A 3 16.96 -28.36 -34.85
N ARG A 4 18.07 -28.67 -34.18
CA ARG A 4 18.27 -28.44 -32.74
C ARG A 4 18.45 -26.96 -32.31
N PRO A 5 18.98 -26.02 -33.12
CA PRO A 5 19.24 -24.67 -32.63
C PRO A 5 17.97 -23.82 -32.47
N GLY A 6 16.93 -24.02 -33.28
CA GLY A 6 15.70 -23.21 -33.24
C GLY A 6 14.88 -23.39 -31.95
N ARG A 7 14.84 -24.62 -31.41
CA ARG A 7 14.13 -24.91 -30.15
C ARG A 7 14.89 -24.32 -28.95
N ALA A 8 16.21 -24.35 -28.98
CA ALA A 8 17.03 -23.73 -27.94
C ALA A 8 16.87 -22.19 -27.92
N VAL A 9 16.86 -21.56 -29.10
CA VAL A 9 16.65 -20.10 -29.21
C VAL A 9 15.27 -19.69 -28.71
N PHE A 10 14.21 -20.46 -29.02
CA PHE A 10 12.87 -20.20 -28.50
C PHE A 10 12.79 -20.32 -26.98
N CYS A 11 13.40 -21.35 -26.39
CA CYS A 11 13.44 -21.50 -24.93
C CYS A 11 14.19 -20.34 -24.26
N VAL A 12 15.29 -19.86 -24.84
CA VAL A 12 16.04 -18.72 -24.29
C VAL A 12 15.22 -17.43 -24.37
N LEU A 13 14.50 -17.19 -25.46
CA LEU A 13 13.59 -16.04 -25.60
C LEU A 13 12.41 -16.11 -24.62
N ALA A 14 11.83 -17.29 -24.42
CA ALA A 14 10.74 -17.48 -23.46
C ALA A 14 11.22 -17.23 -22.01
N LEU A 15 12.41 -17.70 -21.65
CA LEU A 15 12.99 -17.44 -20.33
C LEU A 15 13.33 -15.95 -20.13
N LEU A 16 13.78 -15.26 -21.17
CA LEU A 16 14.05 -13.82 -21.12
C LEU A 16 12.76 -13.00 -20.91
N ALA A 17 11.66 -13.41 -21.57
CA ALA A 17 10.36 -12.77 -21.42
C ALA A 17 9.74 -13.02 -20.03
N MET A 18 9.98 -14.19 -19.42
CA MET A 18 9.56 -14.49 -18.05
C MET A 18 10.40 -13.76 -16.99
N GLY A 19 11.57 -13.22 -17.35
CA GLY A 19 12.43 -12.42 -16.47
C GLY A 19 12.02 -10.95 -16.36
N LEU A 20 10.99 -10.51 -17.10
CA LEU A 20 10.34 -9.22 -16.90
C LEU A 20 9.47 -9.29 -15.65
N SER A 21 10.11 -9.37 -14.49
CA SER A 21 9.44 -9.19 -13.21
C SER A 21 8.73 -7.83 -13.22
N PRO A 22 7.49 -7.72 -12.70
CA PRO A 22 6.86 -6.42 -12.53
C PRO A 22 7.79 -5.55 -11.66
N LEU A 23 8.10 -4.36 -12.15
CA LEU A 23 8.83 -3.36 -11.40
C LEU A 23 7.91 -2.95 -10.24
N VAL A 24 8.12 -3.54 -9.07
CA VAL A 24 7.51 -3.05 -7.83
C VAL A 24 8.07 -1.65 -7.62
N VAL A 25 7.22 -0.65 -7.80
CA VAL A 25 7.58 0.74 -7.45
C VAL A 25 7.85 0.71 -5.94
N PRO A 26 9.07 1.06 -5.48
CA PRO A 26 9.33 1.12 -4.06
C PRO A 26 8.38 2.13 -3.44
N ALA A 27 7.85 1.80 -2.26
CA ALA A 27 7.14 2.75 -1.41
C ALA A 27 7.99 4.02 -1.31
N ALA A 28 7.42 5.16 -1.72
CA ALA A 28 8.05 6.45 -1.49
C ALA A 28 7.87 6.74 0.00
N ALA A 29 8.87 6.39 0.79
CA ALA A 29 8.94 6.74 2.20
C ALA A 29 9.95 7.87 2.37
N HIS A 30 9.51 8.99 2.93
CA HIS A 30 10.40 10.04 3.37
C HIS A 30 11.09 9.58 4.67
N ASP A 31 12.40 9.84 4.80
CA ASP A 31 13.20 9.33 5.93
C ASP A 31 12.70 9.82 7.30
N SER A 32 11.96 10.94 7.34
CA SER A 32 11.37 11.50 8.57
C SER A 32 10.04 10.87 8.98
N ILE A 33 9.39 10.08 8.12
CA ILE A 33 8.05 9.53 8.36
C ILE A 33 8.07 8.03 8.11
N LEU A 34 8.10 7.23 9.17
CA LEU A 34 8.04 5.76 9.06
C LEU A 34 6.61 5.28 9.24
N LEU A 35 6.16 4.42 8.33
CA LEU A 35 4.80 3.89 8.32
C LEU A 35 4.82 2.39 8.55
N SER A 36 3.88 1.91 9.35
CA SER A 36 3.60 0.47 9.48
C SER A 36 2.11 0.22 9.73
N VAL A 37 1.67 -0.99 9.41
CA VAL A 37 0.30 -1.45 9.65
C VAL A 37 0.33 -2.79 10.36
N ASP A 38 -0.68 -3.03 11.19
CA ASP A 38 -0.89 -4.33 11.84
C ASP A 38 -1.32 -5.42 10.83
N VAL A 39 -2.05 -5.04 9.78
CA VAL A 39 -2.48 -5.94 8.70
C VAL A 39 -1.85 -5.52 7.37
N GLN A 40 -0.97 -6.37 6.85
CA GLN A 40 -0.27 -6.13 5.57
C GLN A 40 -1.07 -6.55 4.34
N HIS A 41 -2.14 -7.34 4.50
CA HIS A 41 -3.01 -7.80 3.42
C HIS A 41 -4.44 -7.94 3.97
N ALA A 42 -5.37 -7.14 3.45
CA ALA A 42 -6.75 -7.15 3.87
C ALA A 42 -7.54 -8.27 3.18
N VAL A 43 -7.77 -9.39 3.85
CA VAL A 43 -8.58 -10.50 3.31
C VAL A 43 -9.95 -10.50 3.96
N LEU A 44 -10.99 -10.28 3.15
CA LEU A 44 -12.38 -10.21 3.60
C LEU A 44 -13.28 -11.15 2.79
N GLU A 45 -14.30 -11.71 3.47
CA GLU A 45 -15.45 -12.30 2.78
C GLU A 45 -16.45 -11.20 2.41
N PRO A 46 -17.26 -11.37 1.35
CA PRO A 46 -18.29 -10.39 0.98
C PRO A 46 -19.21 -10.05 2.17
N GLY A 47 -19.42 -8.76 2.41
CA GLY A 47 -20.19 -8.24 3.55
C GLY A 47 -19.40 -8.00 4.83
N GLN A 48 -18.10 -8.33 4.86
CA GLN A 48 -17.24 -8.13 6.02
C GLN A 48 -16.54 -6.75 6.03
N SER A 49 -15.98 -6.41 7.18
CA SER A 49 -15.14 -5.23 7.40
C SER A 49 -13.96 -5.55 8.30
N LEU A 50 -12.85 -4.87 8.07
CA LEU A 50 -11.61 -4.99 8.83
C LEU A 50 -11.15 -3.61 9.30
N ASN A 51 -10.71 -3.53 10.55
CA ASN A 51 -10.02 -2.36 11.06
C ASN A 51 -8.52 -2.61 11.00
N ILE A 52 -7.80 -1.70 10.35
CA ILE A 52 -6.34 -1.70 10.23
C ILE A 52 -5.82 -0.55 11.09
N THR A 53 -4.83 -0.84 11.92
CA THR A 53 -4.11 0.14 12.71
C THR A 53 -2.90 0.62 11.92
N LEU A 54 -2.96 1.84 11.39
CA LEU A 54 -1.81 2.54 10.83
C LEU A 54 -1.00 3.16 11.96
N THR A 55 0.28 2.84 12.03
CA THR A 55 1.24 3.46 12.95
C THR A 55 2.14 4.40 12.16
N VAL A 56 2.16 5.67 12.56
CA VAL A 56 3.03 6.71 12.01
C VAL A 56 4.07 7.06 13.05
N GLU A 57 5.34 6.89 12.70
CA GLU A 57 6.49 7.28 13.51
C GLU A 57 7.10 8.57 12.96
N ASN A 58 7.28 9.56 13.84
CA ASN A 58 8.08 10.74 13.52
C ASN A 58 9.56 10.42 13.76
N ASN A 59 10.29 10.14 12.68
CA ASN A 59 11.74 9.95 12.69
C ASN A 59 12.51 11.25 12.39
N GLY A 60 11.82 12.39 12.41
CA GLY A 60 12.40 13.73 12.33
C GLY A 60 12.98 14.22 13.65
N SER A 61 13.30 15.51 13.71
CA SER A 61 13.88 16.18 14.89
C SER A 61 12.98 17.23 15.54
N SER A 62 11.82 17.49 14.93
CA SER A 62 10.82 18.47 15.36
C SER A 62 9.49 17.78 15.66
N ILE A 63 8.60 18.47 16.38
CA ILE A 63 7.23 17.99 16.62
C ILE A 63 6.44 18.27 15.35
N GLU A 64 5.77 17.25 14.82
CA GLU A 64 5.05 17.33 13.55
C GLU A 64 3.57 16.99 13.67
N ASP A 65 2.80 17.50 12.72
CA ASP A 65 1.43 17.09 12.42
C ASP A 65 1.42 16.30 11.11
N TYR A 66 0.59 15.27 11.00
CA TYR A 66 0.48 14.46 9.79
C TYR A 66 -0.96 14.37 9.29
N ASN A 67 -1.13 14.53 7.97
CA ASN A 67 -2.38 14.31 7.27
C ASN A 67 -2.36 12.94 6.57
N ILE A 68 -3.42 12.17 6.73
CA ILE A 68 -3.59 10.83 6.18
C ILE A 68 -4.66 10.88 5.10
N THR A 69 -4.32 10.43 3.91
CA THR A 69 -5.26 10.23 2.80
C THR A 69 -5.13 8.82 2.23
N VAL A 70 -6.15 8.37 1.52
CA VAL A 70 -6.14 7.07 0.84
C VAL A 70 -6.38 7.29 -0.65
N ASP A 71 -5.54 6.66 -1.46
CA ASP A 71 -5.75 6.47 -2.89
C ASP A 71 -6.27 5.05 -3.13
N ASP A 72 -7.54 4.95 -3.53
CA ASP A 72 -8.25 3.72 -3.80
C ASP A 72 -8.44 3.45 -5.29
N ALA A 73 -7.75 4.17 -6.18
CA ALA A 73 -7.87 3.99 -7.63
C ALA A 73 -7.48 2.58 -8.10
N GLY A 74 -6.70 1.85 -7.30
CA GLY A 74 -6.32 0.45 -7.53
C GLY A 74 -7.32 -0.58 -7.01
N LEU A 75 -8.44 -0.16 -6.41
CA LEU A 75 -9.50 -1.03 -5.92
C LEU A 75 -10.68 -1.09 -6.89
N ALA A 76 -11.31 -2.25 -6.96
CA ALA A 76 -12.60 -2.41 -7.62
C ALA A 76 -13.72 -1.74 -6.79
N SER A 77 -14.83 -1.41 -7.46
CA SER A 77 -16.00 -0.75 -6.85
C SER A 77 -16.60 -1.40 -5.58
N PRO A 78 -16.55 -2.73 -5.33
CA PRO A 78 -17.13 -3.28 -4.10
C PRO A 78 -16.31 -2.98 -2.84
N TRP A 79 -15.09 -2.47 -2.97
CA TRP A 79 -14.28 -2.06 -1.84
C TRP A 79 -14.61 -0.65 -1.39
N THR A 80 -14.44 -0.40 -0.09
CA THR A 80 -14.50 0.95 0.47
C THR A 80 -13.47 1.05 1.58
N VAL A 81 -12.65 2.11 1.54
CA VAL A 81 -11.61 2.37 2.54
C VAL A 81 -11.88 3.74 3.17
N ILE A 82 -11.88 3.79 4.50
CA ILE A 82 -12.21 4.98 5.28
C ILE A 82 -11.15 5.18 6.35
N VAL A 83 -10.56 6.37 6.42
CA VAL A 83 -9.69 6.77 7.54
C VAL A 83 -10.56 7.44 8.59
N VAL A 84 -10.53 6.94 9.84
CA VAL A 84 -11.35 7.47 10.94
C VAL A 84 -10.80 8.83 11.39
N ASP A 85 -9.50 8.89 11.66
CA ASP A 85 -8.79 10.09 12.09
C ASP A 85 -7.76 10.46 11.01
N ALA A 86 -8.14 11.37 10.11
CA ALA A 86 -7.31 11.76 8.98
C ALA A 86 -6.15 12.71 9.36
N THR A 87 -6.05 13.11 10.63
CA THR A 87 -5.04 14.05 11.13
C THR A 87 -4.45 13.53 12.43
N LEU A 88 -3.12 13.44 12.51
CA LEU A 88 -2.39 13.11 13.71
C LEU A 88 -1.59 14.34 14.14
N GLU A 89 -2.05 15.01 15.20
CA GLU A 89 -1.42 16.23 15.69
C GLU A 89 -0.33 15.95 16.72
N ASN A 90 0.68 16.82 16.82
CA ASN A 90 1.68 16.86 17.88
C ASN A 90 2.36 15.50 18.11
N VAL A 91 2.93 14.95 17.04
CA VAL A 91 3.76 13.74 17.09
C VAL A 91 5.19 14.14 17.40
N PHE A 92 5.67 13.80 18.59
CA PHE A 92 7.04 14.12 19.01
C PHE A 92 8.08 13.30 18.24
N PRO A 93 9.33 13.80 18.11
CA PRO A 93 10.44 13.02 17.58
C PRO A 93 10.57 11.67 18.28
N THR A 94 10.82 10.61 17.51
CA THR A 94 10.94 9.20 17.93
C THR A 94 9.67 8.57 18.51
N TRP A 95 8.55 9.30 18.51
CA TRP A 95 7.26 8.78 19.00
C TRP A 95 6.40 8.31 17.84
N THR A 96 5.50 7.39 18.18
CA THR A 96 4.48 6.89 17.28
C THR A 96 3.09 7.38 17.66
N LYS A 97 2.25 7.59 16.66
CA LYS A 97 0.79 7.73 16.82
C LYS A 97 0.07 6.80 15.86
N ASN A 98 -1.10 6.36 16.29
CA ASN A 98 -1.91 5.42 15.53
C ASN A 98 -3.15 6.10 14.95
N ALA A 99 -3.54 5.67 13.76
CA ALA A 99 -4.81 5.97 13.14
C ALA A 99 -5.52 4.66 12.78
N THR A 100 -6.85 4.69 12.74
CA THR A 100 -7.65 3.54 12.29
C THR A 100 -8.10 3.74 10.86
N VAL A 101 -7.85 2.72 10.03
CA VAL A 101 -8.35 2.62 8.65
C VAL A 101 -9.34 1.46 8.59
N VAL A 102 -10.57 1.75 8.22
CA VAL A 102 -11.63 0.75 8.06
C VAL A 102 -11.72 0.36 6.60
N VAL A 103 -11.53 -0.92 6.32
CA VAL A 103 -11.69 -1.53 4.99
C VAL A 103 -12.96 -2.35 4.98
N ARG A 104 -13.78 -2.20 3.94
CA ARG A 104 -15.07 -2.90 3.81
C ARG A 104 -15.16 -3.54 2.43
N LEU A 105 -15.73 -4.74 2.40
CA LEU A 105 -16.06 -5.44 1.17
C LEU A 105 -17.57 -5.60 1.06
N ALA A 106 -18.18 -5.05 0.02
CA ALA A 106 -19.62 -5.13 -0.19
C ALA A 106 -20.09 -6.58 -0.44
N GLU A 107 -21.37 -6.85 -0.15
CA GLU A 107 -22.02 -8.08 -0.56
C GLU A 107 -22.03 -8.19 -2.09
N GLY A 108 -21.68 -9.37 -2.63
CA GLY A 108 -21.61 -9.59 -4.08
C GLY A 108 -20.22 -9.44 -4.70
N ALA A 109 -19.20 -9.11 -3.91
CA ALA A 109 -17.81 -9.18 -4.36
C ALA A 109 -17.40 -10.60 -4.75
N THR A 110 -16.50 -10.70 -5.72
CA THR A 110 -15.92 -11.94 -6.23
C THR A 110 -14.40 -11.92 -6.06
N VAL A 111 -13.77 -13.08 -6.23
CA VAL A 111 -12.30 -13.19 -6.21
C VAL A 111 -11.60 -12.40 -7.31
N ALA A 112 -12.33 -11.96 -8.34
CA ALA A 112 -11.78 -11.13 -9.42
C ALA A 112 -11.69 -9.65 -9.04
N ASP A 113 -12.33 -9.25 -7.93
CA ASP A 113 -12.36 -7.86 -7.45
C ASP A 113 -11.16 -7.50 -6.57
N SER A 114 -10.09 -8.29 -6.60
CA SER A 114 -8.86 -7.98 -5.85
C SER A 114 -8.18 -6.73 -6.37
N GLY A 115 -7.42 -6.08 -5.51
CA GLY A 115 -6.71 -4.86 -5.83
C GLY A 115 -5.77 -4.44 -4.71
N SER A 116 -5.48 -3.14 -4.68
CA SER A 116 -4.71 -2.54 -3.62
C SER A 116 -5.07 -1.07 -3.49
N PHE A 117 -5.03 -0.57 -2.27
CA PHE A 117 -5.09 0.85 -2.00
C PHE A 117 -3.78 1.32 -1.38
N THR A 118 -3.58 2.62 -1.42
CA THR A 118 -2.37 3.25 -0.94
C THR A 118 -2.72 4.30 0.10
N ILE A 119 -2.07 4.23 1.25
CA ILE A 119 -2.17 5.21 2.33
C ILE A 119 -1.04 6.22 2.16
N ASN A 120 -1.39 7.49 2.05
CA ASN A 120 -0.46 8.60 1.95
C ASN A 120 -0.47 9.38 3.26
N VAL A 121 0.70 9.56 3.86
CA VAL A 121 0.90 10.37 5.06
C VAL A 121 1.77 11.55 4.71
N THR A 122 1.23 12.76 4.89
CA THR A 122 1.87 14.02 4.48
C THR A 122 2.13 14.89 5.71
N GLU A 123 3.33 15.43 5.81
CA GLU A 123 3.70 16.51 6.72
C GLU A 123 3.32 17.86 6.06
N PRO A 124 2.34 18.62 6.56
CA PRO A 124 1.74 19.74 5.83
C PRO A 124 2.65 20.94 5.60
N ASP A 125 3.63 21.18 6.47
CA ASP A 125 4.49 22.35 6.45
C ASP A 125 5.74 22.16 5.58
N SER A 126 6.33 20.97 5.56
CA SER A 126 7.44 20.62 4.66
C SER A 126 6.99 20.02 3.33
N GLY A 127 5.78 19.45 3.27
CA GLY A 127 5.28 18.69 2.14
C GLY A 127 5.92 17.32 1.99
N ALA A 128 6.63 16.82 3.02
CA ALA A 128 7.16 15.46 3.04
C ALA A 128 6.02 14.44 2.98
N VAL A 129 6.20 13.38 2.18
CA VAL A 129 5.18 12.33 2.00
C VAL A 129 5.81 10.97 2.17
N SER A 130 5.17 10.14 2.98
CA SER A 130 5.40 8.70 3.03
C SER A 130 4.17 7.93 2.57
N VAL A 131 4.42 6.83 1.88
CA VAL A 131 3.39 6.05 1.18
C VAL A 131 3.48 4.59 1.60
N LEU A 132 2.33 3.96 1.87
CA LEU A 132 2.24 2.54 2.19
C LEU A 132 1.10 1.88 1.40
N THR A 133 1.40 0.82 0.66
CA THR A 133 0.39 0.08 -0.13
C THR A 133 -0.09 -1.16 0.61
N VAL A 134 -1.41 -1.37 0.65
CA VAL A 134 -2.06 -2.53 1.25
C VAL A 134 -2.88 -3.26 0.18
N PRO A 135 -2.54 -4.52 -0.14
CA PRO A 135 -3.36 -5.39 -0.98
C PRO A 135 -4.69 -5.75 -0.30
N ALA A 136 -5.74 -5.85 -1.10
CA ALA A 136 -7.11 -6.21 -0.68
C ALA A 136 -7.76 -7.17 -1.67
#